data_AF-A0A3E4JT66-F1
#
_entry.id   AF-A0A3E4JT66-F1
#
_cell.length_a   1.000
_cell.length_b   1.000
_cell.length_c   1.000
_cell.angle_alpha   90.00
_cell.angle_beta   90.00
_cell.angle_gamma   90.00
#
_symmetry.space_group_name_H-M   'P 1'
#
loop_
_entity.id
_entity.type
_entity.pdbx_description
1 polymer ?
#
loop_
_entity_poly.entity_id
_entity_poly.type
_entity_poly.pdbx_seq_one_letter_code
_entity_poly.pdbx_strand_id
1 'polypeptide(L)'
;MEIHIGDRVADVTLVSKEGNKVQFMIDGKPYDVDIVMAENGSCSILHDGNSFNAELIRGEGGKSYDVNMFYRSYHVDIVDTQTKYLRMKKGGEERQDDKIV
;
A
#
# COMPACT_ATOMS: atom_id res chain seq x y z
N MET A 1 0.40 -1.92 -6.99
CA MET A 1 -0.69 -1.39 -6.12
C MET A 1 -0.20 -0.09 -5.53
N GLU A 2 -1.05 0.91 -5.32
CA GLU A 2 -0.62 2.18 -4.75
C GLU A 2 -0.98 2.22 -3.25
N ILE A 3 -0.01 2.63 -2.42
CA ILE A 3 -0.22 2.87 -0.99
C ILE A 3 -0.06 4.37 -0.74
N HIS A 4 -1.10 4.98 -0.19
CA HIS A 4 -1.10 6.40 0.15
C HIS A 4 -0.87 6.55 1.65
N ILE A 5 0.08 7.39 2.04
CA ILE A 5 0.43 7.67 3.43
C ILE A 5 0.56 9.20 3.57
N GLY A 6 -0.50 9.85 4.06
CA GLY A 6 -0.60 11.31 3.99
C GLY A 6 -0.46 11.81 2.55
N ASP A 7 0.49 12.73 2.31
CA ASP A 7 0.77 13.27 0.97
C ASP A 7 1.67 12.37 0.10
N ARG A 8 2.22 11.27 0.66
CA ARG A 8 3.08 10.35 -0.09
C ARG A 8 2.24 9.27 -0.76
N VAL A 9 2.43 9.11 -2.07
CA VAL A 9 1.97 7.94 -2.82
C VAL A 9 3.18 7.06 -3.12
N ALA A 10 3.08 5.78 -2.78
CA ALA A 10 4.10 4.78 -3.06
C ALA A 10 3.55 3.69 -3.98
N ASP A 11 4.28 3.37 -5.06
CA ASP A 11 3.99 2.18 -5.86
C ASP A 11 4.61 0.95 -5.19
N VAL A 12 3.77 -0.02 -4.86
CA VAL A 12 4.18 -1.25 -4.18
C VAL A 12 3.87 -2.44 -5.05
N THR A 13 4.85 -3.33 -5.19
CA THR A 13 4.71 -4.60 -5.89
C THR A 13 5.23 -5.73 -5.02
N LEU A 14 4.37 -6.71 -4.71
CA LEU A 14 4.81 -7.95 -4.06
C LEU A 14 5.62 -8.78 -5.06
N VAL A 15 6.85 -9.15 -4.69
CA VAL A 15 7.73 -9.98 -5.53
C VAL A 15 7.62 -11.44 -5.12
N SER A 16 7.75 -11.73 -3.83
CA SER A 16 7.66 -13.09 -3.31
C SER A 16 7.23 -13.13 -1.85
N LYS A 17 6.70 -14.27 -1.42
CA LYS A 17 6.38 -14.56 -0.02
C LYS A 17 6.63 -16.04 0.27
N GLU A 18 7.55 -16.31 1.20
CA GLU A 18 7.88 -17.65 1.66
C GLU A 18 7.83 -17.68 3.20
N GLY A 19 6.75 -18.23 3.75
CA GLY A 19 6.47 -18.16 5.18
C GLY A 19 6.37 -16.70 5.64
N ASN A 20 7.23 -16.32 6.58
CA ASN A 20 7.30 -14.96 7.12
C ASN A 20 8.19 -14.03 6.28
N LYS A 21 9.05 -14.58 5.41
CA LYS A 21 9.90 -13.77 4.53
C LYS A 21 9.08 -13.22 3.38
N VAL A 22 9.11 -11.92 3.21
CA VAL A 22 8.37 -11.20 2.17
C VAL A 22 9.34 -10.29 1.44
N GLN A 23 9.30 -10.35 0.11
CA GLN A 23 10.02 -9.44 -0.74
C GLN A 23 9.03 -8.56 -1.49
N PHE A 24 9.23 -7.25 -1.45
CA PHE A 24 8.45 -6.29 -2.22
C PHE A 24 9.33 -5.19 -2.80
N MET A 25 8.83 -4.58 -3.87
CA MET A 25 9.37 -3.35 -4.44
C MET A 25 8.53 -2.18 -3.95
N ILE A 26 9.16 -1.13 -3.42
CA ILE A 26 8.53 0.16 -3.15
C ILE A 26 9.23 1.21 -3.99
N ASP A 27 8.50 1.91 -4.85
CA ASP A 27 9.04 2.95 -5.74
C ASP A 27 10.25 2.45 -6.55
N GLY A 28 10.20 1.19 -7.00
CA GLY A 28 11.28 0.54 -7.75
C GLY A 28 12.49 0.10 -6.92
N LYS A 29 12.46 0.23 -5.59
CA LYS A 29 13.52 -0.26 -4.69
C LYS A 29 13.11 -1.57 -4.00
N PRO A 30 13.98 -2.60 -3.97
CA PRO A 30 13.68 -3.85 -3.30
C PRO A 30 13.79 -3.72 -1.79
N TYR A 31 12.94 -4.46 -1.09
CA TYR A 31 12.94 -4.62 0.36
C TYR A 31 12.69 -6.09 0.68
N ASP A 32 13.59 -6.66 1.47
CA ASP A 32 13.51 -8.03 1.98
C ASP A 32 13.26 -7.97 3.49
N VAL A 33 12.10 -8.44 3.93
CA VAL A 33 11.70 -8.37 5.33
C VAL A 33 11.19 -9.70 5.84
N ASP A 34 11.33 -9.93 7.14
CA ASP A 34 10.64 -11.01 7.84
C ASP A 34 9.50 -10.39 8.65
N ILE A 35 8.25 -10.78 8.36
CA ILE A 35 7.05 -10.24 8.98
C ILE A 35 6.35 -11.34 9.76
N VAL A 36 6.23 -11.13 11.06
CA VAL A 36 5.45 -11.99 11.95
C VAL A 36 4.22 -11.22 12.42
N MET A 37 3.04 -11.76 12.11
CA MET A 37 1.79 -11.26 12.69
C MET A 37 1.67 -11.79 14.11
N ALA A 38 1.48 -10.88 15.06
CA ALA A 38 1.06 -11.18 16.42
C ALA A 38 -0.48 -11.11 16.50
N GLU A 39 -1.01 -11.25 17.71
CA GLU A 39 -2.44 -11.15 17.95
C GLU A 39 -2.96 -9.71 17.74
N ASN A 40 -4.26 -9.57 17.51
CA ASN A 40 -4.99 -8.30 17.51
C ASN A 40 -4.47 -7.24 16.51
N GLY A 41 -3.93 -7.66 15.37
CA GLY A 41 -3.45 -6.72 14.34
C GLY A 41 -2.07 -6.14 14.61
N SER A 42 -1.39 -6.59 15.66
CA SER A 42 0.02 -6.30 15.87
C SER A 42 0.90 -7.13 14.93
N CYS A 43 2.02 -6.57 14.50
CA CYS A 43 3.05 -7.29 13.76
C CYS A 43 4.46 -6.81 14.17
N SER A 44 5.43 -7.70 13.98
CA SER A 44 6.85 -7.39 14.07
C SER A 44 7.48 -7.57 12.70
N ILE A 45 8.21 -6.55 12.27
CA ILE A 45 8.87 -6.49 10.97
C ILE A 45 10.37 -6.43 11.22
N LEU A 46 11.11 -7.43 10.75
CA LEU A 46 12.56 -7.44 10.78
C LEU A 46 13.09 -7.01 9.40
N HIS A 47 13.88 -5.94 9.39
CA HIS A 47 14.53 -5.42 8.20
C HIS A 47 15.97 -5.03 8.54
N ASP A 48 16.95 -5.55 7.78
CA ASP A 48 18.38 -5.29 8.00
C ASP A 48 18.85 -5.48 9.45
N GLY A 49 18.36 -6.53 10.11
CA GLY A 49 18.69 -6.85 11.51
C GLY A 49 18.00 -5.97 12.56
N ASN A 50 17.15 -5.02 12.15
CA ASN A 50 16.38 -4.15 13.03
C ASN A 50 14.91 -4.57 13.08
N SER A 51 14.35 -4.69 14.29
CA SER A 51 12.95 -5.04 14.48
C SER A 51 12.11 -3.78 14.71
N PHE A 52 10.99 -3.71 13.99
CA PHE A 52 10.00 -2.64 14.04
C PHE A 52 8.65 -3.26 14.37
N ASN A 53 8.06 -2.82 15.49
CA ASN A 53 6.71 -3.24 15.85
C ASN A 53 5.70 -2.24 15.32
N ALA A 54 4.63 -2.76 14.74
CA ALA A 54 3.51 -1.97 14.25
C ALA A 54 2.19 -2.60 14.66
N GLU A 55 1.17 -1.77 14.85
CA GLU A 55 -0.22 -2.20 15.01
C GLU A 55 -1.02 -1.68 13.82
N LEU A 56 -1.81 -2.57 13.22
CA LEU A 56 -2.65 -2.28 12.06
C LEU A 56 -4.12 -2.35 12.47
N ILE A 57 -4.78 -1.21 12.49
CA ILE A 57 -6.21 -1.08 12.76
C ILE A 57 -6.91 -0.91 11.42
N ARG A 58 -7.76 -1.87 11.05
CA ARG A 58 -8.47 -1.85 9.77
C ARG A 58 -9.62 -0.82 9.82
N GLY A 59 -9.61 0.12 8.89
CA GLY A 59 -10.67 1.11 8.71
C GLY A 59 -11.90 0.56 7.99
N GLU A 60 -12.96 1.38 7.95
CA GLU A 60 -14.22 1.04 7.29
C GLU A 60 -14.04 0.78 5.78
N GLY A 61 -14.76 -0.20 5.24
CA GLY A 61 -14.63 -0.59 3.83
C GLY A 61 -13.37 -1.40 3.51
N GLY A 62 -12.47 -1.59 4.49
CA GLY A 62 -11.40 -2.58 4.45
C GLY A 62 -10.26 -2.30 3.47
N LYS A 63 -10.18 -1.06 2.96
CA LYS A 63 -9.11 -0.54 2.08
C LYS A 63 -8.25 0.54 2.74
N SER A 64 -8.60 0.96 3.96
CA SER A 64 -7.82 1.89 4.76
C SER A 64 -7.37 1.23 6.07
N TYR A 65 -6.25 1.70 6.60
CA TYR A 65 -5.65 1.22 7.82
C TYR A 65 -5.04 2.39 8.59
N ASP A 66 -5.25 2.41 9.91
CA ASP A 66 -4.40 3.21 10.80
C ASP A 66 -3.24 2.33 11.27
N VAL A 67 -2.03 2.76 10.94
CA VAL A 67 -0.79 2.05 11.26
C VAL A 67 -0.06 2.80 12.36
N ASN A 68 -0.01 2.20 13.54
CA ASN A 68 0.70 2.74 14.70
C ASN A 68 2.08 2.12 14.80
N MET A 69 3.12 2.96 14.88
CA MET A 69 4.50 2.56 15.11
C MET A 69 5.07 3.40 16.26
N PHE A 70 5.30 2.78 17.42
CA PHE A 70 5.77 3.45 18.64
C PHE A 70 4.96 4.73 18.97
N TYR A 71 5.50 5.92 18.64
CA TYR A 71 4.94 7.24 18.94
C TYR A 71 4.31 7.93 17.73
N ARG A 72 4.14 7.23 16.61
CA ARG A 72 3.60 7.79 15.37
C ARG A 72 2.46 6.92 14.87
N SER A 73 1.43 7.57 14.37
CA SER A 73 0.29 6.96 13.72
C SER A 73 0.21 7.48 12.30
N TYR A 74 -0.01 6.59 11.36
CA TYR A 74 -0.12 6.91 9.94
C TYR A 74 -1.45 6.38 9.41
N HIS A 75 -2.21 7.26 8.76
CA HIS A 75 -3.35 6.83 7.98
C HIS A 75 -2.88 6.33 6.62
N VAL A 76 -3.28 5.12 6.27
CA VAL A 76 -2.82 4.41 5.08
C VAL A 76 -3.99 3.95 4.23
N ASP A 77 -4.07 4.41 2.98
CA ASP A 77 -5.06 3.94 2.01
C ASP A 77 -4.42 3.03 0.96
N ILE A 78 -5.10 1.92 0.66
CA ILE A 78 -4.71 0.97 -0.37
C ILE A 78 -5.57 1.18 -1.61
N VAL A 79 -4.93 1.54 -2.71
CA VAL A 79 -5.58 1.74 -4.01
C VAL A 79 -5.20 0.60 -4.95
N ASP A 80 -6.19 -0.23 -5.30
CA ASP A 80 -6.03 -1.25 -6.32
C ASP A 80 -5.93 -0.59 -7.70
N THR A 81 -4.85 -0.88 -8.40
CA THR A 81 -4.56 -0.42 -9.77
C THR A 81 -5.69 -0.68 -10.76
N GLN A 82 -6.52 -1.73 -10.59
CA GLN A 82 -7.71 -1.94 -11.45
C GLN A 82 -8.78 -0.85 -11.27
N THR A 83 -8.91 -0.28 -10.07
CA THR A 83 -9.82 0.85 -9.81
C THR A 83 -9.37 2.09 -10.59
N LYS A 84 -8.06 2.29 -10.75
CA LYS A 84 -7.48 3.36 -11.58
C LYS A 84 -7.77 3.14 -13.07
N TYR A 85 -7.57 1.93 -13.60
CA TYR A 85 -7.94 1.60 -14.98
C TYR A 85 -9.43 1.85 -15.26
N LEU A 86 -10.32 1.47 -14.35
CA LEU A 86 -11.76 1.73 -14.49
C LEU A 86 -12.11 3.23 -14.39
N ARG A 87 -11.43 4.00 -13.54
CA ARG A 87 -11.59 5.47 -13.46
C ARG A 87 -11.07 6.18 -14.71
N MET A 88 -9.93 5.76 -15.25
CA MET A 88 -9.40 6.28 -16.52
C MET A 88 -10.34 5.97 -17.69
N LYS A 89 -10.96 4.80 -17.71
CA LYS A 89 -11.96 4.46 -18.74
C LYS A 89 -13.24 5.31 -18.61
N LYS A 90 -13.69 5.64 -17.40
CA LYS A 90 -14.86 6.50 -17.17
C LYS A 90 -14.59 8.00 -17.35
N GLY A 91 -13.35 8.46 -17.17
CA GLY A 91 -12.96 9.86 -17.35
C GLY A 91 -12.56 10.23 -18.79
N GLY A 92 -12.49 9.25 -19.70
CA GLY A 92 -12.11 9.46 -21.11
C GLY A 92 -13.28 9.74 -22.07
N GLU A 93 -14.53 9.76 -21.60
CA GLU A 93 -15.71 10.03 -22.44
C GLU A 93 -16.11 11.53 -22.48
N GLU A 94 -15.41 12.42 -21.76
CA GLU A 94 -15.69 13.85 -21.83
C GLU A 94 -14.69 14.58 -22.75
N ARG A 95 -15.15 14.75 -23.99
CA ARG A 95 -14.77 15.76 -25.01
C ARG A 95 -13.48 15.53 -25.80
N GLN A 96 -13.64 14.81 -26.91
CA GLN A 96 -12.97 15.15 -28.15
C GLN A 96 -14.05 15.50 -29.19
N ASP A 97 -14.56 16.75 -29.12
CA ASP A 97 -15.35 17.34 -30.21
C ASP A 97 -14.36 17.77 -31.29
N ASP A 98 -13.83 16.78 -32.05
CA ASP A 98 -13.07 17.05 -33.27
C ASP A 98 -14.06 17.45 -34.37
N LYS A 99 -14.50 18.72 -34.33
CA LYS A 99 -15.08 19.37 -35.50
C LYS A 99 -13.94 19.83 -36.41
N ILE A 100 -13.68 19.04 -37.44
CA ILE A 100 -12.97 19.51 -38.62
C ILE A 100 -13.97 20.36 -39.44
N VAL A 101 -13.66 21.64 -39.63
CA VAL A 101 -14.34 22.54 -40.59
C VAL A 101 -13.51 22.62 -41.85
#